data_AF-D2R005-F1
#
_entry.id   AF-D2R005-F1
#
_cell.length_a   1.000
_cell.length_b   1.000
_cell.length_c   1.000
_cell.angle_alpha   90.00
_cell.angle_beta   90.00
_cell.angle_gamma   90.00
#
_symmetry.space_group_name_H-M   'P 1'
#
loop_
_entity.id
_entity.type
_entity.pdbx_description
1 polymer ?
#
loop_
_entity_poly.entity_id
_entity_poly.type
_entity_poly.pdbx_seq_one_letter_code
_entity_poly.pdbx_strand_id
1 'polypeptide(L)'
;MLEELNDRERKLSLQWQAYERRKRTPLKLPASSTGLRKHLHHELEHITNDSWKLADIMRQLAPQIQVYLVRLCDGGYLYPRAKAKLDLLGSFADSALTPELRDLLSGEVTLDLFVPPERELFREECVLLASQGILQRDIASRLPGQTTQALVSKSIQLDNRMRNLGLSSAFVILDEPPADYAKLRRHRNRKYEFTSVPGHQHMER
;
A
#
# COMPACT_ATOMS: atom_id res chain seq x y z
N MET A 1 49.87 -13.11 2.31
CA MET A 1 50.19 -11.67 2.40
C MET A 1 50.37 -10.99 1.05
N LEU A 2 51.35 -11.34 0.21
CA LEU A 2 51.54 -10.73 -1.13
C LEU A 2 50.42 -11.11 -2.13
N GLU A 3 49.96 -12.36 -2.14
CA GLU A 3 48.83 -12.78 -2.98
C GLU A 3 47.50 -12.11 -2.60
N GLU A 4 47.23 -11.96 -1.30
CA GLU A 4 46.03 -11.28 -0.80
C GLU A 4 46.00 -9.79 -1.16
N LEU A 5 47.17 -9.14 -1.21
CA LEU A 5 47.31 -7.76 -1.65
C LEU A 5 47.06 -7.63 -3.15
N ASN A 6 47.62 -8.52 -3.97
CA ASN A 6 47.40 -8.55 -5.42
C ASN A 6 45.93 -8.82 -5.78
N ASP A 7 45.25 -9.71 -5.04
CA ASP A 7 43.83 -9.98 -5.23
C ASP A 7 42.96 -8.79 -4.82
N ARG A 8 43.37 -8.05 -3.78
CA ARG A 8 42.67 -6.84 -3.35
C ARG A 8 42.85 -5.70 -4.34
N GLU A 9 44.04 -5.49 -4.89
CA GLU A 9 44.29 -4.53 -5.96
C GLU A 9 43.51 -4.84 -7.23
N ARG A 10 43.45 -6.12 -7.64
CA ARG A 10 42.62 -6.56 -8.78
C ARG A 10 41.15 -6.26 -8.54
N LYS A 11 40.62 -6.57 -7.35
CA LYS A 11 39.23 -6.26 -6.98
C LYS A 11 38.95 -4.76 -7.00
N LEU A 12 39.83 -3.96 -6.42
CA LEU A 12 39.71 -2.50 -6.39
C LEU A 12 39.79 -1.89 -7.79
N SER A 13 40.70 -2.36 -8.64
CA SER A 13 40.82 -1.90 -10.02
C SER A 13 39.59 -2.24 -10.85
N LEU A 14 39.03 -3.44 -10.69
CA LEU A 14 37.77 -3.83 -11.35
C LEU A 14 36.57 -2.99 -10.86
N GLN A 15 36.50 -2.73 -9.56
CA GLN A 15 35.48 -1.85 -8.98
C GLN A 15 35.63 -0.42 -9.49
N TRP A 16 36.85 0.09 -9.60
CA TRP A 16 37.14 1.43 -10.10
C TRP A 16 36.80 1.59 -11.58
N GLN A 17 37.16 0.60 -12.42
CA GLN A 17 36.75 0.56 -13.82
C GLN A 17 35.23 0.48 -13.99
N ALA A 18 34.54 -0.29 -13.14
CA ALA A 18 33.08 -0.35 -13.13
C ALA A 18 32.46 0.99 -12.71
N TYR A 19 33.06 1.68 -11.73
CA TYR A 19 32.64 3.00 -11.28
C TYR A 19 32.84 4.08 -12.35
N GLU A 20 34.01 4.13 -12.99
CA GLU A 20 34.31 5.04 -14.11
C GLU A 20 33.38 4.80 -15.30
N ARG A 21 33.08 3.54 -15.64
CA ARG A 21 32.10 3.21 -16.68
C ARG A 21 30.71 3.74 -16.33
N ARG A 22 30.24 3.51 -15.08
CA ARG A 22 28.94 4.00 -14.60
C ARG A 22 28.85 5.53 -14.60
N LYS A 23 29.93 6.23 -14.23
CA LYS A 23 29.99 7.70 -14.24
C LYS A 23 29.89 8.30 -15.66
N ARG A 24 30.32 7.55 -16.67
CA ARG A 24 30.30 7.97 -18.09
C ARG A 24 29.06 7.55 -18.85
N THR A 25 28.23 6.66 -18.29
CA THR A 25 26.95 6.28 -18.92
C THR A 25 25.94 7.39 -18.67
N PRO A 26 25.49 8.11 -19.70
CA PRO A 26 24.44 9.11 -19.53
C PRO A 26 23.14 8.40 -19.15
N LEU A 27 22.48 8.89 -18.09
CA LEU A 27 21.14 8.46 -17.71
C LEU A 27 20.22 8.60 -18.92
N LYS A 28 19.75 7.46 -19.45
CA LYS A 28 18.75 7.44 -20.51
C LYS A 28 17.36 7.56 -19.90
N LEU A 29 17.05 8.73 -19.37
CA LEU A 29 15.71 9.04 -18.90
C LEU A 29 14.88 9.68 -20.03
N PRO A 30 13.60 9.34 -20.16
CA PRO A 30 12.68 10.07 -21.02
C PRO A 30 12.64 11.55 -20.60
N ALA A 31 12.61 12.45 -21.57
CA ALA A 31 12.59 13.89 -21.32
C ALA A 31 11.29 14.41 -20.67
N SER A 32 10.27 13.55 -20.46
CA SER A 32 8.99 13.94 -19.87
C SER A 32 8.38 12.84 -19.00
N SER A 33 7.53 13.25 -18.05
CA SER A 33 6.72 12.34 -17.22
C SER A 33 5.79 11.44 -18.04
N THR A 34 5.26 11.95 -19.15
CA THR A 34 4.47 11.15 -20.11
C THR A 34 5.33 10.07 -20.77
N GLY A 35 6.60 10.37 -21.08
CA GLY A 35 7.56 9.40 -21.60
C GLY A 35 7.87 8.28 -20.61
N LEU A 36 8.06 8.63 -19.32
CA LEU A 36 8.24 7.66 -18.23
C LEU A 36 7.04 6.72 -18.11
N ARG A 37 5.83 7.29 -18.10
CA ARG A 37 4.59 6.50 -18.02
C ARG A 37 4.45 5.53 -19.20
N LYS A 38 4.72 5.98 -20.43
CA LYS A 38 4.65 5.13 -21.62
C LYS A 38 5.65 3.98 -21.57
N HIS A 39 6.87 4.25 -21.11
CA HIS A 39 7.89 3.22 -20.96
C HIS A 39 7.46 2.13 -19.98
N LEU A 40 6.96 2.54 -18.81
CA LEU A 40 6.48 1.62 -17.78
C LEU A 40 5.26 0.82 -18.25
N HIS A 41 4.31 1.44 -18.94
CA HIS A 41 3.18 0.72 -19.55
C HIS A 41 3.65 -0.33 -20.56
N HIS A 42 4.58 0.03 -21.44
CA HIS A 42 5.13 -0.91 -22.43
C HIS A 42 5.85 -2.08 -21.77
N GLU A 43 6.59 -1.85 -20.68
CA GLU A 43 7.20 -2.95 -19.92
C GLU A 43 6.16 -3.88 -19.30
N LEU A 44 5.05 -3.33 -18.78
CA LEU A 44 4.00 -4.13 -18.16
C LEU A 44 3.07 -4.84 -19.16
N GLU A 45 2.83 -4.27 -20.34
CA GLU A 45 1.90 -4.82 -21.36
C GLU A 45 2.30 -6.23 -21.85
N HIS A 46 3.59 -6.54 -21.84
CA HIS A 46 4.13 -7.81 -22.32
C HIS A 46 4.31 -8.86 -21.21
N ILE A 47 3.93 -8.54 -19.98
CA ILE A 47 4.15 -9.37 -18.81
C ILE A 47 2.84 -10.07 -18.43
N THR A 48 2.86 -11.39 -18.42
CA THR A 48 1.74 -12.18 -17.90
C THR A 48 1.68 -12.05 -16.38
N ASN A 49 0.46 -11.96 -15.82
CA ASN A 49 0.21 -11.75 -14.40
C ASN A 49 0.89 -12.80 -13.48
N ASP A 50 1.12 -14.02 -13.98
CA ASP A 50 1.74 -15.12 -13.22
C ASP A 50 3.25 -15.24 -13.45
N SER A 51 3.89 -14.29 -14.13
CA SER A 51 5.32 -14.34 -14.38
C SER A 51 6.14 -13.83 -13.19
N TRP A 52 7.19 -14.56 -12.85
CA TRP A 52 8.21 -14.13 -11.88
C TRP A 52 8.84 -12.76 -12.24
N LYS A 53 8.86 -12.41 -13.53
CA LYS A 53 9.32 -11.11 -14.04
C LYS A 53 8.47 -9.95 -13.52
N LEU A 54 7.14 -10.14 -13.40
CA LEU A 54 6.28 -9.15 -12.79
C LEU A 54 6.69 -8.90 -11.34
N ALA A 55 6.98 -9.96 -10.58
CA ALA A 55 7.39 -9.84 -9.19
C ALA A 55 8.74 -9.10 -9.05
N ASP A 56 9.68 -9.29 -9.97
CA ASP A 56 10.95 -8.54 -9.98
C ASP A 56 10.72 -7.05 -10.24
N ILE A 57 9.88 -6.70 -11.22
CA ILE A 57 9.54 -5.31 -11.53
C ILE A 57 8.74 -4.67 -10.38
N MET A 58 7.79 -5.39 -9.79
CA MET A 58 7.05 -4.89 -8.63
C MET A 58 7.95 -4.67 -7.42
N ARG A 59 9.00 -5.49 -7.20
CA ARG A 59 10.01 -5.25 -6.15
C ARG A 59 10.85 -4.00 -6.41
N GLN A 60 11.07 -3.66 -7.68
CA GLN A 60 11.76 -2.43 -8.06
C GLN A 60 10.86 -1.20 -7.94
N LEU A 61 9.62 -1.30 -8.40
CA LEU A 61 8.65 -0.21 -8.39
C LEU A 61 8.07 0.07 -7.02
N ALA A 62 7.88 -0.95 -6.18
CA ALA A 62 7.31 -0.83 -4.84
C ALA A 62 8.24 -1.48 -3.80
N PRO A 63 9.44 -0.92 -3.57
CA PRO A 63 10.44 -1.53 -2.69
C PRO A 63 9.98 -1.64 -1.23
N GLN A 64 9.00 -0.83 -0.82
CA GLN A 64 8.43 -0.86 0.52
C GLN A 64 6.91 -1.00 0.41
N ILE A 65 6.39 -2.13 0.89
CA ILE A 65 4.96 -2.40 1.00
C ILE A 65 4.70 -2.78 2.45
N GLN A 66 3.91 -1.96 3.14
CA GLN A 66 3.43 -2.23 4.49
C GLN A 66 1.95 -2.57 4.43
N VAL A 67 1.61 -3.79 4.85
CA VAL A 67 0.22 -4.22 5.00
C VAL A 67 -0.19 -4.02 6.46
N TYR A 68 -1.31 -3.35 6.67
CA TYR A 68 -1.92 -3.12 7.97
C TYR A 68 -3.41 -3.41 7.91
N LEU A 69 -4.02 -3.55 9.09
CA LEU A 69 -5.45 -3.84 9.20
C LEU A 69 -6.22 -2.53 9.37
N VAL A 70 -7.34 -2.45 8.65
CA VAL A 70 -8.32 -1.39 8.80
C VAL A 70 -9.70 -1.97 9.10
N ARG A 71 -10.57 -1.13 9.65
CA ARG A 71 -11.96 -1.46 9.95
C ARG A 71 -12.84 -0.24 9.76
N LEU A 72 -14.09 -0.44 9.37
CA LEU A 72 -15.03 0.67 9.30
C LEU A 72 -15.24 1.31 10.68
N CYS A 73 -15.45 2.62 10.71
CA CYS A 73 -15.67 3.39 11.93
C CYS A 73 -16.98 3.03 12.65
N ASP A 74 -17.89 2.33 11.98
CA ASP A 74 -19.14 1.76 12.51
C ASP A 74 -18.98 0.29 12.97
N GLY A 75 -17.79 -0.29 12.81
CA GLY A 75 -17.47 -1.66 13.22
C GLY A 75 -17.39 -2.67 12.07
N GLY A 76 -17.80 -3.92 12.32
CA GLY A 76 -17.74 -5.00 11.33
C GLY A 76 -16.40 -5.74 11.25
N TYR A 77 -16.05 -6.22 10.05
CA TYR A 77 -14.87 -7.04 9.77
C TYR A 77 -13.60 -6.23 9.60
N LEU A 78 -12.46 -6.93 9.69
CA LEU A 78 -11.13 -6.39 9.43
C LEU A 78 -10.77 -6.59 7.98
N TYR A 79 -10.14 -5.59 7.39
CA TYR A 79 -9.74 -5.58 6.00
C TYR A 79 -8.26 -5.25 5.87
N PRO A 80 -7.50 -5.94 4.99
CA PRO A 80 -6.11 -5.62 4.74
C PRO A 80 -5.99 -4.41 3.82
N ARG A 81 -5.24 -3.40 4.24
CA ARG A 81 -4.87 -2.24 3.42
C ARG A 81 -3.36 -2.18 3.32
N ALA A 82 -2.84 -1.83 2.15
CA ALA A 82 -1.42 -1.67 1.94
C ALA A 82 -1.06 -0.21 1.71
N LYS A 83 0.03 0.23 2.31
CA LYS A 83 0.72 1.47 1.92
C LYS A 83 2.00 1.06 1.21
N ALA A 84 2.15 1.51 -0.02
CA ALA A 84 3.32 1.22 -0.84
C ALA A 84 4.04 2.52 -1.18
N LYS A 85 5.37 2.53 -1.02
CA LYS A 85 6.21 3.57 -1.60
C LYS A 85 6.53 3.16 -3.02
N LEU A 86 6.00 3.88 -3.99
CA LEU A 86 6.31 3.74 -5.40
C LEU A 86 7.61 4.49 -5.71
N ASP A 87 8.50 3.87 -6.46
CA ASP A 87 9.73 4.44 -7.03
C ASP A 87 9.73 4.18 -8.54
N LEU A 88 9.39 5.21 -9.32
CA LEU A 88 9.33 5.10 -10.78
C LEU A 88 10.71 4.98 -11.44
N LEU A 89 11.79 5.29 -10.71
CA LEU A 89 13.15 5.06 -11.19
C LEU A 89 13.61 3.63 -10.96
N GLY A 90 12.91 2.86 -10.13
CA GLY A 90 13.31 1.49 -9.79
C GLY A 90 13.50 0.58 -11.01
N SER A 91 12.74 0.80 -12.09
CA SER A 91 12.85 0.01 -13.33
C SER A 91 14.02 0.42 -14.24
N PHE A 92 14.68 1.56 -13.98
CA PHE A 92 15.81 2.03 -14.78
C PHE A 92 17.13 1.57 -14.16
N ALA A 93 17.98 0.92 -14.97
CA ALA A 93 19.28 0.39 -14.54
C ALA A 93 20.24 1.46 -13.97
N ASP A 94 20.09 2.72 -14.43
CA ASP A 94 20.93 3.86 -14.04
C ASP A 94 20.39 4.63 -12.83
N SER A 95 19.28 4.19 -12.22
CA SER A 95 18.62 4.89 -11.10
C SER A 95 19.51 5.13 -9.87
N ALA A 96 20.56 4.31 -9.69
CA ALA A 96 21.54 4.48 -8.62
C ALA A 96 22.44 5.72 -8.78
N LEU A 97 22.46 6.35 -9.96
CA LEU A 97 23.35 7.48 -10.26
C LEU A 97 22.78 8.84 -9.87
N THR A 98 21.47 8.94 -9.62
CA THR A 98 20.79 10.20 -9.28
C THR A 98 19.80 10.00 -8.12
N PRO A 99 20.29 9.99 -6.87
CA PRO A 99 19.43 9.83 -5.69
C PRO A 99 18.42 10.99 -5.54
N GLU A 100 18.81 12.21 -5.95
CA GLU A 100 17.95 13.40 -5.91
C GLU A 100 16.69 13.25 -6.77
N LEU A 101 16.81 12.53 -7.90
CA LEU A 101 15.69 12.31 -8.80
C LEU A 101 14.74 11.21 -8.30
N ARG A 102 15.26 10.30 -7.47
CA ARG A 102 14.47 9.22 -6.86
C ARG A 102 13.43 9.79 -5.92
N ASP A 103 13.78 10.77 -5.09
CA ASP A 103 12.81 11.37 -4.16
C ASP A 103 11.72 12.16 -4.90
N LEU A 104 12.06 12.80 -6.03
CA LEU A 104 11.08 13.51 -6.88
C LEU A 104 10.14 12.57 -7.65
N LEU A 105 10.60 11.35 -7.97
CA LEU A 105 9.83 10.34 -8.70
C LEU A 105 9.34 9.21 -7.81
N SER A 106 9.41 9.41 -6.49
CA SER A 106 8.82 8.52 -5.50
C SER A 106 7.52 9.11 -4.96
N GLY A 107 6.57 8.23 -4.64
CA GLY A 107 5.31 8.64 -4.04
C GLY A 107 4.72 7.54 -3.17
N GLU A 108 3.93 7.92 -2.17
CA GLU A 108 3.19 6.95 -1.37
C GLU A 108 1.81 6.73 -1.97
N VAL A 109 1.43 5.47 -2.16
CA VAL A 109 0.09 5.07 -2.57
C VAL A 109 -0.54 4.19 -1.50
N THR A 110 -1.84 4.38 -1.28
CA THR A 110 -2.64 3.50 -0.43
C THR A 110 -3.50 2.62 -1.32
N LEU A 111 -3.44 1.32 -1.10
CA LEU A 111 -4.11 0.30 -1.89
C LEU A 111 -5.03 -0.51 -0.98
N ASP A 112 -6.30 -0.60 -1.37
CA ASP A 112 -7.26 -1.50 -0.74
C ASP A 112 -7.08 -2.91 -1.33
N LEU A 113 -6.62 -3.85 -0.50
CA LEU A 113 -6.46 -5.26 -0.89
C LEU A 113 -7.77 -6.05 -0.71
N PHE A 114 -8.90 -5.35 -0.78
CA PHE A 114 -10.24 -5.88 -0.54
C PHE A 114 -11.27 -5.09 -1.32
N VAL A 115 -12.43 -5.72 -1.54
CA VAL A 115 -13.62 -5.02 -2.04
C VAL A 115 -14.35 -4.43 -0.83
N PRO A 116 -14.60 -3.10 -0.80
CA PRO A 116 -15.30 -2.49 0.32
C PRO A 116 -16.71 -3.09 0.44
N PRO A 117 -17.24 -3.22 1.67
CA PRO A 117 -18.61 -3.70 1.84
C PRO A 117 -19.58 -2.74 1.17
N GLU A 118 -20.70 -3.27 0.67
CA GLU A 118 -21.67 -2.53 -0.16
C GLU A 118 -22.11 -1.19 0.48
N ARG A 119 -22.20 -1.13 1.81
CA ARG A 119 -22.61 0.09 2.51
C ARG A 119 -21.63 1.25 2.38
N GLU A 120 -20.33 0.95 2.27
CA GLU A 120 -19.32 1.97 1.97
C GLU A 120 -19.29 2.26 0.47
N LEU A 121 -19.42 1.23 -0.37
CA LEU A 121 -19.44 1.37 -1.83
C LEU A 121 -20.52 2.36 -2.31
N PHE A 122 -21.73 2.26 -1.74
CA PHE A 122 -22.87 3.13 -2.10
C PHE A 122 -23.02 4.35 -1.18
N ARG A 123 -22.08 4.61 -0.25
CA ARG A 123 -22.23 5.65 0.77
C ARG A 123 -22.48 7.02 0.16
N GLU A 124 -21.61 7.44 -0.75
CA GLU A 124 -21.65 8.79 -1.32
C GLU A 124 -22.92 9.02 -2.14
N GLU A 125 -23.31 8.04 -2.95
CA GLU A 125 -24.53 8.11 -3.75
C GLU A 125 -25.80 8.12 -2.88
N CYS A 126 -25.86 7.27 -1.84
CA CYS A 126 -26.96 7.28 -0.87
C CYS A 126 -27.11 8.64 -0.18
N VAL A 127 -25.99 9.23 0.26
CA VAL A 127 -25.97 10.52 0.96
C VAL A 127 -26.36 11.66 0.02
N LEU A 128 -25.85 11.64 -1.21
CA LEU A 128 -26.21 12.61 -2.24
C LEU A 128 -27.72 12.60 -2.51
N LEU A 129 -28.30 11.42 -2.78
CA LEU A 129 -29.73 11.28 -3.06
C LEU A 129 -30.60 11.63 -1.83
N ALA A 130 -30.16 11.26 -0.62
CA ALA A 130 -30.85 11.65 0.61
C ALA A 130 -30.84 13.17 0.81
N SER A 131 -29.74 13.85 0.46
CA SER A 131 -29.66 15.32 0.57
C SER A 131 -30.62 16.05 -0.38
N GLN A 132 -31.07 15.38 -1.45
CA GLN A 132 -32.09 15.87 -2.38
C GLN A 132 -33.52 15.63 -1.88
N GLY A 133 -33.70 15.09 -0.67
CA GLY A 133 -35.02 14.78 -0.09
C GLY A 133 -35.65 13.48 -0.60
N ILE A 134 -34.91 12.65 -1.32
CA ILE A 134 -35.43 11.36 -1.82
C ILE A 134 -35.55 10.38 -0.65
N LEU A 135 -36.69 9.69 -0.57
CA LEU A 135 -36.94 8.70 0.47
C LEU A 135 -36.05 7.46 0.28
N GLN A 136 -35.61 6.85 1.38
CA GLN A 136 -34.70 5.69 1.34
C GLN A 136 -35.21 4.52 0.49
N ARG A 137 -36.53 4.31 0.46
CA ARG A 137 -37.18 3.30 -0.39
C ARG A 137 -36.92 3.57 -1.88
N ASP A 138 -37.02 4.82 -2.30
CA ASP A 138 -36.83 5.22 -3.69
C ASP A 138 -35.35 5.22 -4.06
N ILE A 139 -34.46 5.57 -3.13
CA ILE A 139 -33.00 5.44 -3.29
C ILE A 139 -32.63 3.98 -3.57
N ALA A 140 -33.14 3.05 -2.76
CA ALA A 140 -32.91 1.61 -2.91
C ALA A 140 -33.33 1.09 -4.31
N SER A 141 -34.41 1.61 -4.88
CA SER A 141 -34.86 1.27 -6.24
C SER A 141 -34.03 1.90 -7.37
N ARG A 142 -33.31 2.99 -7.10
CA ARG A 142 -32.46 3.68 -8.09
C ARG A 142 -31.05 3.11 -8.18
N LEU A 143 -30.53 2.58 -7.07
CA LEU A 143 -29.20 1.99 -7.02
C LEU A 143 -29.13 0.67 -7.79
N PRO A 144 -28.00 0.36 -8.42
CA PRO A 144 -27.83 -0.90 -9.14
C PRO A 144 -27.96 -2.10 -8.19
N GLY A 145 -28.41 -3.25 -8.73
CA GLY A 145 -28.41 -4.53 -8.00
C GLY A 145 -29.55 -4.76 -7.02
N GLN A 146 -30.70 -4.07 -7.16
CA GLN A 146 -31.84 -4.19 -6.23
C GLN A 146 -31.40 -4.00 -4.77
N THR A 147 -30.72 -2.88 -4.54
CA THR A 147 -30.24 -2.52 -3.21
C THR A 147 -31.40 -2.49 -2.20
N THR A 148 -31.15 -2.93 -0.96
CA THR A 148 -32.20 -2.91 0.09
C THR A 148 -32.26 -1.56 0.80
N GLN A 149 -33.45 -1.17 1.28
CA GLN A 149 -33.61 0.03 2.10
C GLN A 149 -32.72 0.00 3.36
N ALA A 150 -32.48 -1.19 3.93
CA ALA A 150 -31.59 -1.37 5.06
C ALA A 150 -30.14 -0.99 4.73
N LEU A 151 -29.68 -1.26 3.50
CA LEU A 151 -28.35 -0.85 3.05
C LEU A 151 -28.24 0.67 2.99
N VAL A 152 -29.21 1.33 2.36
CA VAL A 152 -29.26 2.80 2.27
C VAL A 152 -29.21 3.44 3.66
N SER A 153 -30.00 2.92 4.60
CA SER A 153 -29.98 3.39 5.99
C SER A 153 -28.61 3.23 6.65
N LYS A 154 -27.96 2.06 6.49
CA LYS A 154 -26.61 1.80 7.01
C LYS A 154 -25.55 2.71 6.37
N SER A 155 -25.63 2.97 5.07
CA SER A 155 -24.74 3.89 4.35
C SER A 155 -24.84 5.32 4.89
N ILE A 156 -26.06 5.82 5.12
CA ILE A 156 -26.28 7.15 5.70
C ILE A 156 -25.78 7.21 7.15
N GLN A 157 -26.01 6.16 7.95
CA GLN A 157 -25.51 6.08 9.32
C GLN A 157 -23.97 6.08 9.38
N LEU A 158 -23.32 5.36 8.46
CA LEU A 158 -21.87 5.35 8.32
C LEU A 158 -21.33 6.75 8.00
N ASP A 159 -21.94 7.47 7.07
CA ASP A 159 -21.53 8.84 6.73
C ASP A 159 -21.71 9.82 7.90
N ASN A 160 -22.84 9.75 8.60
CA ASN A 160 -23.06 10.54 9.81
C ASN A 160 -22.01 10.22 10.88
N ARG A 161 -21.64 8.95 11.03
CA ARG A 161 -20.57 8.54 11.95
C ARG A 161 -19.22 9.11 11.53
N MET A 162 -18.88 9.09 10.23
CA MET A 162 -17.67 9.71 9.71
C MET A 162 -17.62 11.21 9.98
N ARG A 163 -18.70 11.94 9.68
CA ARG A 163 -18.79 13.38 9.94
C ARG A 163 -18.63 13.71 11.43
N ASN A 164 -19.30 12.95 12.30
CA ASN A 164 -19.19 13.13 13.75
C ASN A 164 -17.76 12.89 14.27
N LEU A 165 -16.98 12.04 13.60
CA LEU A 165 -15.59 11.75 13.94
C LEU A 165 -14.59 12.61 13.16
N GLY A 166 -15.05 13.49 12.26
CA GLY A 166 -14.18 14.30 11.40
C GLY A 166 -13.33 13.47 10.42
N LEU A 167 -13.80 12.28 10.03
CA LEU A 167 -13.04 11.36 9.18
C LEU A 167 -13.30 11.61 7.69
N SER A 168 -12.23 11.62 6.91
CA SER A 168 -12.30 11.64 5.44
C SER A 168 -12.45 10.25 4.82
N SER A 169 -12.04 9.19 5.54
CA SER A 169 -12.21 7.79 5.13
C SER A 169 -13.02 7.04 6.17
N ALA A 170 -13.92 6.16 5.71
CA ALA A 170 -14.71 5.31 6.59
C ALA A 170 -13.85 4.29 7.35
N PHE A 171 -12.66 3.98 6.83
CA PHE A 171 -11.75 2.99 7.37
C PHE A 171 -10.74 3.61 8.33
N VAL A 172 -10.70 3.06 9.54
CA VAL A 172 -9.78 3.42 10.62
C VAL A 172 -8.71 2.35 10.74
N ILE A 173 -7.46 2.77 10.93
CA ILE A 173 -6.31 1.89 11.18
C ILE A 173 -6.48 1.23 12.55
N LEU A 174 -6.16 -0.06 12.63
CA LEU A 174 -6.18 -0.79 13.88
C LEU A 174 -4.77 -1.16 14.31
N ASP A 175 -4.32 -0.50 15.37
CA ASP A 175 -3.05 -0.80 16.03
C ASP A 175 -3.21 -1.91 17.09
N GLU A 176 -4.43 -2.09 17.61
CA GLU A 176 -4.77 -3.08 18.62
C GLU A 176 -6.02 -3.89 18.26
N PRO A 177 -6.16 -5.14 18.76
CA PRO A 177 -7.36 -5.93 18.57
C PRO A 177 -8.61 -5.25 19.15
N PRO A 178 -9.68 -5.04 18.36
CA PRO A 178 -10.89 -4.40 18.87
C PRO A 178 -11.57 -5.25 19.95
N ALA A 179 -12.02 -4.59 21.04
CA ALA A 179 -12.65 -5.28 22.16
C ALA A 179 -13.97 -6.01 21.77
N ASP A 180 -14.69 -5.43 20.82
CA ASP A 180 -15.95 -5.93 20.28
C ASP A 180 -15.77 -7.04 19.23
N TYR A 181 -14.52 -7.37 18.84
CA TYR A 181 -14.24 -8.39 17.84
C TYR A 181 -13.82 -9.73 18.46
N ALA A 182 -14.79 -10.61 18.67
CA ALA A 182 -14.60 -11.86 19.42
C ALA A 182 -13.52 -12.80 18.85
N LYS A 183 -13.26 -12.76 17.53
CA LYS A 183 -12.30 -13.66 16.88
C LYS A 183 -10.84 -13.36 17.21
N LEU A 184 -10.52 -12.14 17.68
CA LEU A 184 -9.15 -11.74 18.03
C LEU A 184 -8.89 -11.70 19.55
N ARG A 185 -9.50 -12.59 20.33
CA ARG A 185 -9.36 -12.62 21.80
C ARG A 185 -8.28 -13.56 22.34
N ARG A 186 -7.46 -14.17 21.48
CA ARG A 186 -6.41 -15.12 21.92
C ARG A 186 -5.44 -14.49 22.94
N HIS A 187 -5.07 -13.23 22.73
CA HIS A 187 -4.20 -12.48 23.64
C HIS A 187 -4.79 -12.31 25.06
N ARG A 188 -6.12 -12.43 25.25
CA ARG A 188 -6.77 -12.35 26.56
C ARG A 188 -6.74 -13.68 27.33
N ASN A 189 -6.45 -14.79 26.65
CA ASN A 189 -6.38 -16.07 27.30
C ASN A 189 -5.00 -16.22 27.97
N ARG A 190 -5.01 -16.49 29.29
CA ARG A 190 -3.83 -16.67 30.14
C ARG A 190 -2.76 -17.60 29.55
N LYS A 191 -3.16 -18.60 28.75
CA LYS A 191 -2.23 -19.50 28.05
C LYS A 191 -1.28 -18.78 27.08
N TYR A 192 -1.69 -17.63 26.53
CA TYR A 192 -0.90 -16.82 25.59
C TYR A 192 -0.30 -15.58 26.25
N GLU A 193 -0.38 -15.48 27.57
CA GLU A 193 0.25 -14.39 28.32
C GLU A 193 1.77 -14.51 28.19
N PHE A 194 2.41 -13.47 27.66
CA PHE A 194 3.86 -13.44 27.55
C PHE A 194 4.45 -13.03 28.88
N THR A 195 5.16 -13.95 29.53
CA THR A 195 5.96 -13.66 30.72
C THR A 195 7.44 -13.68 30.31
N SER A 196 8.12 -12.55 30.45
CA SER A 196 9.56 -12.48 30.17
C SER A 196 10.31 -13.42 31.12
N VAL A 197 11.14 -14.30 30.58
CA VAL A 197 12.00 -15.16 31.39
C VAL A 197 13.07 -14.28 32.08
N PRO A 198 13.33 -14.47 33.39
CA PRO A 198 14.36 -13.70 34.08
C PRO A 198 15.72 -13.81 33.39
N GLY A 199 16.37 -12.67 33.13
CA GLY A 199 17.65 -12.59 32.42
C GLY A 199 17.56 -12.37 30.91
N HIS A 200 16.35 -12.33 30.33
CA HIS A 200 16.19 -11.98 28.91
C HIS A 200 16.20 -10.45 28.73
N GLN A 201 17.32 -9.90 28.24
CA GLN A 201 17.40 -8.49 27.84
C GLN A 201 16.75 -8.31 26.47
N HIS A 202 15.70 -7.48 26.40
CA HIS A 202 15.20 -6.96 25.13
C HIS A 202 16.33 -6.11 24.51
N MET A 203 16.93 -6.57 23.42
CA MET A 203 17.72 -5.68 22.58
C MET A 203 16.73 -4.74 21.88
N GLU A 204 16.65 -3.51 22.37
CA GLU A 204 15.97 -2.43 21.67
C GLU A 204 16.57 -2.30 20.25
N ARG A 205 15.69 -2.28 19.24
CA ARG A 205 16.03 -2.04 17.84
C ARG A 205 15.55 -0.65 17.45
#